data_AF-A0A945RZV5-F1
#
_entry.id   AF-A0A945RZV5-F1
#
_cell.length_a   1.000
_cell.length_b   1.000
_cell.length_c   1.000
_cell.angle_alpha   90.00
_cell.angle_beta   90.00
_cell.angle_gamma   90.00
#
_symmetry.space_group_name_H-M   'P 1'
#
loop_
_entity.id
_entity.type
_entity.pdbx_description
1 polymer ?
#
loop_
_entity_poly.entity_id
_entity_poly.type
_entity_poly.pdbx_seq_one_letter_code
_entity_poly.pdbx_strand_id
1 'polypeptide(L)'
;MTHQLSVRDRSVWIVGLLFKCPLGTPELHCPLQDLRDTPIGERIRAVYGMPDREKERVICRHQACLAAREQANTQVSLSTV
;
A
#
# COMPACT_ATOMS: atom_id res chain seq x y z
N MET A 1 -3.00 9.90 -17.61
CA MET A 1 -2.84 11.05 -16.68
C MET A 1 -2.23 10.52 -15.39
N THR A 2 -0.93 10.71 -15.18
CA THR A 2 -0.28 10.36 -13.91
C THR A 2 -0.57 11.45 -12.89
N HIS A 3 -1.64 11.29 -12.10
CA HIS A 3 -1.90 12.17 -10.97
C HIS A 3 -0.80 11.98 -9.93
N GLN A 4 0.11 12.93 -9.83
CA GLN A 4 1.11 12.98 -8.78
C GLN A 4 0.43 13.49 -7.51
N LEU A 5 0.30 12.61 -6.51
CA LEU A 5 -0.32 12.94 -5.23
C LEU A 5 0.53 13.97 -4.47
N SER A 6 -0.12 14.97 -3.87
CA SER A 6 0.60 15.90 -2.99
C SER A 6 1.22 15.15 -1.80
N VAL A 7 2.23 15.72 -1.13
CA VAL A 7 2.87 15.09 0.04
C VAL A 7 1.86 14.73 1.13
N ARG A 8 0.86 15.60 1.33
CA ARG A 8 -0.23 15.39 2.29
C ARG A 8 -1.10 14.22 1.85
N ASP A 9 -1.47 14.17 0.57
CA ASP A 9 -2.30 13.10 0.02
C ASP A 9 -1.60 11.73 0.10
N ARG A 10 -0.28 11.70 -0.15
CA ARG A 10 0.55 10.50 0.00
C ARG A 10 0.55 10.00 1.43
N SER A 11 0.67 10.90 2.40
CA SER A 11 0.66 10.55 3.82
C SER A 11 -0.70 9.97 4.25
N VAL A 12 -1.80 10.61 3.85
CA VAL A 12 -3.17 10.12 4.12
C VAL A 12 -3.40 8.74 3.50
N TRP A 13 -2.92 8.55 2.27
CA TRP A 13 -3.07 7.29 1.57
C TRP A 13 -2.32 6.15 2.26
N ILE A 14 -1.07 6.38 2.67
CA ILE A 14 -0.28 5.38 3.42
C ILE A 14 -0.93 5.09 4.78
N VAL A 15 -1.46 6.11 5.48
CA VAL A 15 -2.22 5.90 6.72
C VAL A 15 -3.40 4.97 6.50
N GLY A 16 -4.13 5.10 5.40
CA GLY A 16 -5.20 4.16 5.02
C GLY A 16 -4.69 2.71 4.92
N LEU A 17 -3.51 2.50 4.31
CA LEU A 17 -2.90 1.19 4.16
C LEU A 17 -2.38 0.57 5.47
N LEU A 18 -2.20 1.36 6.52
CA LEU A 18 -1.78 0.90 7.85
C LEU A 18 -2.91 0.31 8.70
N PHE A 19 -4.17 0.50 8.30
CA PHE A 19 -5.30 -0.14 8.98
C PHE A 19 -5.54 -1.56 8.48
N LYS A 20 -5.56 -1.76 7.17
CA LYS A 20 -5.63 -3.09 6.56
C LYS A 20 -5.11 -3.10 5.13
N CYS A 21 -4.85 -4.31 4.61
CA CYS A 21 -4.74 -4.49 3.17
C CYS A 21 -6.13 -4.29 2.54
N PRO A 22 -6.29 -3.45 1.49
CA PRO A 22 -7.58 -3.28 0.81
C PRO A 22 -8.10 -4.60 0.21
N LEU A 23 -7.20 -5.54 -0.08
CA LEU A 23 -7.49 -6.85 -0.66
C LEU A 23 -7.57 -7.96 0.40
N GLY A 24 -7.79 -7.61 1.67
CA GLY A 24 -7.95 -8.56 2.78
C GLY A 24 -6.61 -9.01 3.35
N THR A 25 -5.80 -9.72 2.55
CA THR A 25 -4.57 -10.35 3.04
C THR A 25 -3.33 -9.67 2.44
N PRO A 26 -2.42 -9.09 3.26
CA PRO A 26 -1.13 -8.62 2.76
C PRO A 26 -0.27 -9.76 2.22
N GLU A 27 0.62 -9.44 1.28
CA GLU A 27 1.68 -10.38 0.89
C GLU A 27 2.71 -10.53 2.00
N LEU A 28 3.39 -11.68 2.03
CA LEU A 28 4.41 -12.04 3.02
C LEU A 28 5.47 -10.95 3.22
N HIS A 29 5.80 -10.20 2.16
CA HIS A 29 6.81 -9.14 2.16
C HIS A 29 6.19 -7.74 1.97
N CYS A 30 5.01 -7.49 2.54
CA CYS A 30 4.40 -6.16 2.52
C CYS A 30 5.23 -5.20 3.38
N PRO A 31 5.74 -4.08 2.85
CA PRO A 31 6.60 -3.15 3.61
C PRO A 31 5.86 -2.44 4.75
N LEU A 32 4.53 -2.51 4.79
CA LEU A 32 3.71 -1.95 5.84
C LEU A 32 3.32 -2.97 6.91
N GLN A 33 3.74 -4.24 6.76
CA GLN A 33 3.40 -5.30 7.71
C GLN A 33 3.94 -4.97 9.11
N ASP A 34 5.23 -4.66 9.21
CA ASP A 34 5.87 -4.35 10.49
C ASP A 34 5.24 -3.12 11.17
N LEU A 35 4.83 -2.12 10.37
CA LEU A 35 4.15 -0.94 10.90
C LEU A 35 2.74 -1.28 11.41
N ARG A 36 2.02 -2.23 10.81
CA ARG A 36 0.68 -2.64 11.26
C ARG A 36 0.66 -3.31 12.64
N ASP A 37 1.80 -3.78 13.11
CA ASP A 37 1.91 -4.42 14.43
C ASP A 37 2.23 -3.41 15.55
N THR A 38 2.63 -2.18 15.21
CA THR A 38 2.90 -1.12 16.19
C THR A 38 1.63 -0.47 16.74
N PRO A 39 1.64 0.26 17.87
CA PRO A 39 0.50 1.04 18.34
C PRO A 39 0.06 2.13 17.35
N ILE A 40 -1.24 2.42 17.25
CA ILE A 40 -1.81 3.37 16.26
C ILE A 40 -1.12 4.75 16.26
N GLY A 41 -0.79 5.28 17.43
CA GLY A 41 -0.11 6.58 17.56
C GLY A 41 1.35 6.55 17.08
N GLU A 42 2.00 5.38 17.09
CA GLU A 42 3.34 5.17 16.54
C GLU A 42 3.29 5.01 15.02
N ARG A 43 2.29 4.29 14.49
CA ARG A 43 2.05 4.16 13.04
C ARG A 43 1.93 5.52 12.37
N ILE A 44 1.08 6.37 12.94
CA ILE A 44 0.79 7.70 12.41
C ILE A 44 2.06 8.56 12.46
N ARG A 45 2.77 8.57 13.60
CA ARG A 45 4.04 9.30 13.73
C ARG A 45 5.10 8.82 12.74
N ALA A 46 5.23 7.51 12.54
CA ALA A 46 6.16 6.93 11.58
C ALA A 46 5.88 7.42 10.16
N VAL A 47 4.61 7.46 9.72
CA VAL A 47 4.27 7.94 8.36
C VAL A 47 4.48 9.44 8.21
N TYR A 48 4.10 10.25 9.19
CA TYR A 48 4.31 11.70 9.08
C TYR A 48 5.80 12.07 9.14
N GLY A 49 6.62 11.31 9.87
CA GLY A 49 8.08 11.45 9.90
C GLY A 49 8.82 10.81 8.72
N MET A 50 8.14 10.00 7.91
CA MET A 50 8.74 9.32 6.75
C MET A 50 9.15 10.34 5.66
N PRO A 51 10.38 10.28 5.14
CA PRO A 51 10.80 11.09 4.01
C PRO A 51 9.92 10.88 2.78
N ASP A 52 9.68 11.93 1.98
CA ASP A 52 8.80 11.85 0.81
C ASP A 52 9.23 10.80 -0.22
N ARG A 53 10.54 10.61 -0.39
CA ARG A 53 11.11 9.55 -1.24
C ARG A 53 10.69 8.14 -0.80
N GLU A 54 10.52 7.96 0.50
CA GLU A 54 10.18 6.67 1.09
C GLU A 54 8.66 6.44 1.04
N LYS A 55 7.88 7.50 1.25
CA LYS A 55 6.44 7.50 0.96
C LYS A 55 6.16 7.12 -0.49
N GLU A 56 6.92 7.67 -1.43
CA GLU A 56 6.82 7.32 -2.85
C GLU A 56 7.11 5.84 -3.10
N ARG A 57 8.18 5.30 -2.50
CA ARG A 57 8.52 3.87 -2.62
C ARG A 57 7.42 2.96 -2.10
N VAL A 58 6.80 3.31 -0.97
CA VAL A 58 5.66 2.56 -0.41
C VAL A 58 4.48 2.56 -1.38
N ILE A 59 4.15 3.72 -1.96
CA ILE A 59 3.05 3.87 -2.92
C ILE A 59 3.32 3.06 -4.18
N CYS A 60 4.50 3.20 -4.79
CA CYS A 60 4.86 2.43 -5.99
C CYS A 60 4.81 0.92 -5.72
N ARG A 61 5.32 0.46 -4.57
CA ARG A 61 5.26 -0.96 -4.20
C ARG A 61 3.82 -1.45 -4.06
N HIS A 62 2.93 -0.64 -3.47
CA HIS A 62 1.53 -1.02 -3.32
C HIS A 62 0.78 -1.01 -4.66
N GLN A 63 1.05 -0.04 -5.54
CA GLN A 63 0.49 -0.03 -6.89
C GLN A 63 0.94 -1.25 -7.70
N ALA A 64 2.21 -1.65 -7.61
CA ALA A 64 2.71 -2.86 -8.25
C ALA A 64 2.03 -4.13 -7.68
N CYS A 65 1.85 -4.20 -6.37
CA CYS A 65 1.13 -5.30 -5.71
C CYS A 65 -0.32 -5.39 -6.19
N LEU A 66 -1.01 -4.24 -6.32
CA LEU A 66 -2.38 -4.18 -6.84
C LEU A 66 -2.43 -4.68 -8.29
N ALA A 67 -1.57 -4.16 -9.16
CA ALA A 67 -1.53 -4.54 -10.58
C ALA A 67 -1.25 -6.04 -10.77
N ALA A 68 -0.34 -6.62 -9.99
CA ALA A 68 -0.05 -8.06 -10.04
C ALA A 68 -1.28 -8.91 -9.65
N ARG A 69 -2.03 -8.49 -8.64
CA ARG A 69 -3.24 -9.19 -8.19
C ARG A 69 -4.42 -9.04 -9.16
N GLU A 70 -4.56 -7.87 -9.78
CA GLU A 70 -5.55 -7.65 -10.85
C GLU A 70 -5.28 -8.57 -12.05
N GLN A 71 -4.01 -8.72 -12.46
CA GLN A 71 -3.60 -9.63 -13.53
C GLN A 71 -3.89 -11.10 -13.16
N ALA A 72 -3.53 -11.53 -11.95
CA ALA A 72 -3.79 -12.89 -11.48
C ALA A 72 -5.30 -13.21 -11.44
N ASN A 73 -6.13 -12.30 -10.92
CA ASN A 73 -7.59 -12.48 -10.90
C ASN A 73 -8.21 -12.51 -12.31
N THR A 74 -7.63 -11.78 -13.25
CA THR A 74 -8.08 -11.79 -14.66
C THR A 74 -7.76 -13.13 -15.35
N GLN A 75 -6.62 -13.75 -15.06
CA GLN A 75 -6.22 -15.04 -15.64
C GLN A 75 -7.07 -16.23 -15.14
N VAL A 76 -7.49 -16.21 -13.88
CA VAL A 76 -8.39 -17.24 -13.32
C VAL A 76 -9.77 -17.20 -14.00
N SER A 77 -10.23 -16.01 -14.38
CA SER A 77 -11.54 -15.81 -15.02
C SER A 77 -11.60 -16.36 -16.46
N LEU A 78 -10.46 -16.46 -17.15
CA LEU A 78 -10.36 -16.97 -18.53
C LEU A 78 -10.04 -18.48 -18.61
N SER A 79 -9.67 -19.11 -17.49
CA SER A 79 -9.30 -20.53 -17.43
C SER A 79 -10.45 -21.44 -16.99
N THR A 80 -11.65 -20.88 -16.80
CA THR A 80 -12.85 -21.59 -16.27
C THR A 80 -14.01 -21.59 -17.29
N VAL A 81 -13.71 -21.49 -18.59
CA VAL A 81 -14.69 -21.61 -19.69
C VAL A 81 -14.28 -22.73 -20.62
#